data_AF-A0A3D5VJ09-F1
#
_entry.id   AF-A0A3D5VJ09-F1
#
_cell.length_a   1.000
_cell.length_b   1.000
_cell.length_c   1.000
_cell.angle_alpha   90.00
_cell.angle_beta   90.00
_cell.angle_gamma   90.00
#
_symmetry.space_group_name_H-M   'P 1'
#
loop_
_entity.id
_entity.type
_entity.pdbx_description
1 polymer ?
#
loop_
_entity_poly.entity_id
_entity_poly.type
_entity_poly.pdbx_seq_one_letter_code
_entity_poly.pdbx_strand_id
1 'polypeptide(L)'
;MYVADSWQDFEVIDTGDGQKLERWGDILLARPDPQVIWPKARPESWRQADAVYAPSDKGGGAWDFRRRLPERWEVQYRGLRFFVRPTGFKHTGLFPEQAANWDWMQGLLRQRPNARVLNLFAYTGGATLACMQAGAHVTHVDAAKGMTQWARENRDLSRLPETGRRLR
;
A
#
# COMPACT_ATOMS: atom_id res chain seq x y z
N MET A 1 8.12 -8.12 -18.16
CA MET A 1 8.06 -8.04 -16.67
C MET A 1 7.55 -6.66 -16.33
N TYR A 2 6.54 -6.55 -15.47
CA TYR A 2 6.03 -5.25 -15.00
C TYR A 2 6.71 -4.91 -13.68
N VAL A 3 7.16 -3.67 -13.52
CA VAL A 3 7.93 -3.22 -12.34
C VAL A 3 7.31 -1.94 -11.80
N ALA A 4 7.24 -1.83 -10.46
CA ALA A 4 6.78 -0.65 -9.75
C ALA A 4 7.98 0.12 -9.19
N ASP A 5 8.71 0.81 -10.05
CA ASP A 5 9.99 1.50 -9.74
C ASP A 5 9.84 3.02 -9.51
N SER A 6 8.64 3.56 -9.71
CA SER A 6 8.38 5.01 -9.62
C SER A 6 7.96 5.49 -8.21
N TRP A 7 8.18 4.65 -7.19
CA TRP A 7 7.97 5.04 -5.80
C TRP A 7 9.06 6.01 -5.33
N GLN A 8 8.64 7.08 -4.65
CA GLN A 8 9.59 7.99 -3.98
C GLN A 8 9.77 7.60 -2.51
N ASP A 9 8.65 7.23 -1.86
CA ASP A 9 8.60 6.95 -0.43
C ASP A 9 8.52 5.45 -0.11
N PHE A 10 8.76 4.57 -1.07
CA PHE A 10 8.78 3.13 -0.82
C PHE A 10 9.97 2.46 -1.49
N GLU A 11 10.65 1.58 -0.74
CA GLU A 11 11.76 0.77 -1.25
C GLU A 11 11.85 -0.55 -0.47
N VAL A 12 12.18 -1.64 -1.16
CA VAL A 12 12.66 -2.87 -0.52
C VAL A 12 14.19 -2.77 -0.43
N ILE A 13 14.73 -2.62 0.78
CA ILE A 13 16.16 -2.40 1.02
C ILE A 13 16.94 -3.72 0.96
N ASP A 14 16.41 -4.76 1.62
CA ASP A 14 17.02 -6.08 1.67
C ASP A 14 15.95 -7.15 1.87
N THR A 15 16.26 -8.37 1.45
CA THR A 15 15.44 -9.55 1.69
C THR A 15 16.36 -10.68 2.14
N GLY A 16 15.95 -11.41 3.15
CA GLY A 16 16.65 -12.62 3.56
C GLY A 16 16.03 -13.28 4.77
N ASP A 17 16.33 -14.56 4.95
CA ASP A 17 15.87 -15.41 6.06
C ASP A 17 14.35 -15.34 6.27
N GLY A 18 13.56 -15.45 5.19
CA GLY A 18 12.09 -15.41 5.27
C GLY A 18 11.51 -14.02 5.57
N GLN A 19 12.29 -12.95 5.42
CA GLN A 19 11.86 -11.59 5.71
C GLN A 19 12.22 -10.60 4.60
N LYS A 20 11.57 -9.44 4.63
CA LYS A 20 11.92 -8.25 3.86
C LYS A 20 12.06 -7.03 4.76
N LEU A 21 13.07 -6.21 4.48
CA LEU A 21 13.29 -4.90 5.10
C LEU A 21 12.85 -3.83 4.10
N GLU A 22 11.88 -3.02 4.50
CA GLU A 22 11.26 -2.02 3.63
C GLU A 22 11.38 -0.63 4.25
N ARG A 23 11.57 0.37 3.39
CA ARG A 23 11.47 1.79 3.73
C ARG A 23 10.13 2.32 3.27
N TRP A 24 9.45 3.03 4.16
CA TRP A 24 8.16 3.68 3.95
C TRP A 24 8.27 5.14 4.42
N GLY A 25 8.69 6.04 3.52
CA GLY A 25 9.16 7.38 3.88
C GLY A 25 10.41 7.29 4.75
N ASP A 26 10.35 7.86 5.95
CA ASP A 26 11.45 7.83 6.93
C ASP A 26 11.35 6.66 7.92
N ILE A 27 10.46 5.68 7.67
CA ILE A 27 10.20 4.56 8.59
C ILE A 27 10.67 3.25 7.97
N LEU A 28 11.47 2.50 8.72
CA LEU A 28 11.96 1.18 8.32
C LEU A 28 11.15 0.06 8.98
N LEU A 29 10.56 -0.82 8.18
CA LEU A 29 9.76 -1.95 8.66
C LEU A 29 10.35 -3.27 8.19
N ALA A 30 10.54 -4.22 9.11
CA ALA A 30 10.89 -5.60 8.78
C ALA A 30 9.65 -6.49 8.88
N ARG A 31 9.38 -7.27 7.83
CA ARG A 31 8.16 -8.08 7.72
C ARG A 31 8.45 -9.47 7.17
N PRO A 32 7.66 -10.50 7.55
CA PRO A 32 7.77 -11.83 6.95
C PRO A 32 7.42 -11.83 5.46
N ASP A 33 8.24 -12.51 4.68
CA ASP A 33 7.99 -12.85 3.29
C ASP A 33 8.40 -14.32 3.04
N PRO A 34 7.43 -15.26 2.99
CA PRO A 34 7.73 -16.69 2.92
C PRO A 34 8.37 -17.11 1.60
N GLN A 35 8.35 -16.25 0.58
CA GLN A 35 9.01 -16.54 -0.71
C GLN A 35 10.52 -16.26 -0.67
N VAL A 36 10.99 -15.54 0.35
CA VAL A 36 12.39 -15.21 0.55
C VAL A 36 13.11 -16.37 1.25
N ILE A 37 13.82 -17.19 0.47
CA ILE A 37 14.50 -18.42 0.95
C ILE A 37 16.03 -18.32 0.96
N TRP A 38 16.57 -17.15 0.64
CA TRP A 38 18.01 -16.87 0.63
C TRP A 38 18.44 -16.11 1.89
N PRO A 39 19.73 -16.10 2.24
CA PRO A 39 20.24 -15.34 3.38
C PRO A 39 20.20 -13.84 3.13
N LYS A 40 20.16 -13.06 4.23
CA LYS A 40 20.25 -11.59 4.18
C LYS A 40 21.55 -11.15 3.54
N ALA A 41 21.46 -10.26 2.56
CA ALA A 41 22.64 -9.71 1.89
C ALA A 41 23.33 -8.63 2.74
N ARG A 42 22.57 -7.92 3.58
CA ARG A 42 23.05 -6.81 4.43
C ARG A 42 22.58 -6.96 5.88
N PRO A 43 23.00 -7.99 6.63
CA PRO A 43 22.48 -8.28 7.97
C PRO A 43 22.50 -7.08 8.94
N GLU A 44 23.46 -6.18 8.81
CA GLU A 44 23.62 -4.99 9.63
C GLU A 44 22.50 -3.94 9.47
N SER A 45 21.88 -3.83 8.29
CA SER A 45 20.81 -2.86 8.04
C SER A 45 19.53 -3.20 8.81
N TRP A 46 19.30 -4.47 9.12
CA TRP A 46 18.11 -4.96 9.82
C TRP A 46 18.04 -4.49 11.27
N ARG A 47 19.19 -4.12 11.87
CA ARG A 47 19.24 -3.50 13.21
C ARG A 47 18.63 -2.10 13.23
N GLN A 48 18.52 -1.45 12.07
CA GLN A 48 17.95 -0.11 11.92
C GLN A 48 16.43 -0.13 11.74
N ALA A 49 15.80 -1.30 11.59
CA ALA A 49 14.35 -1.37 11.46
C ALA A 49 13.67 -0.74 12.68
N ASP A 50 12.72 0.17 12.43
CA ASP A 50 11.97 0.87 13.47
C ASP A 50 10.89 -0.01 14.09
N ALA A 51 10.36 -0.95 13.32
CA ALA A 51 9.46 -1.97 13.81
C ALA A 51 9.63 -3.30 13.05
N VAL A 52 9.42 -4.40 13.76
CA VAL A 52 9.50 -5.76 13.21
C VAL A 52 8.20 -6.48 13.47
N TYR A 53 7.60 -7.08 12.44
CA TYR A 53 6.42 -7.92 12.62
C TYR A 53 6.82 -9.36 12.96
N ALA A 54 6.45 -9.82 14.15
CA ALA A 54 6.62 -11.19 14.59
C ALA A 54 5.31 -11.97 14.38
N PRO A 55 5.28 -13.01 13.54
CA PRO A 55 4.11 -13.88 13.42
C PRO A 55 3.91 -14.70 14.69
N SER A 56 2.66 -15.09 14.96
CA SER A 56 2.29 -15.96 16.09
C SER A 56 1.84 -17.33 15.59
N ASP A 57 2.25 -18.39 16.27
CA ASP A 57 1.84 -19.78 15.98
C ASP A 57 0.33 -20.00 16.12
N LYS A 58 -0.36 -19.12 16.86
CA LYS A 58 -1.82 -19.15 17.03
C LYS A 58 -2.58 -18.36 15.95
N GLY A 59 -1.87 -17.91 14.91
CA GLY A 59 -2.39 -17.01 13.89
C GLY A 59 -2.21 -15.53 14.25
N GLY A 60 -2.08 -14.68 13.23
CA GLY A 60 -1.80 -13.25 13.41
C GLY A 60 -0.34 -12.97 13.75
N GLY A 61 -0.10 -12.10 14.70
CA GLY A 61 1.22 -11.64 15.10
C GLY A 61 1.17 -10.28 15.78
N ALA A 62 2.34 -9.73 16.08
CA ALA A 62 2.46 -8.42 16.70
C ALA A 62 3.65 -7.66 16.13
N TRP A 63 3.56 -6.34 16.19
CA TRP A 63 4.67 -5.45 15.89
C TRP A 63 5.49 -5.22 17.16
N ASP A 64 6.79 -5.51 17.07
CA ASP A 64 7.80 -5.06 18.03
C ASP A 64 8.33 -3.70 17.57
N PHE A 65 8.03 -2.64 18.32
CA PHE A 65 8.39 -1.26 17.99
C PHE A 65 9.66 -0.86 18.73
N ARG A 66 10.73 -0.56 17.98
CA ARG A 66 12.02 -0.11 18.52
C ARG A 66 12.06 1.39 18.80
N ARG A 67 11.13 2.14 18.22
CA ARG A 67 10.83 3.53 18.57
C ARG A 67 9.34 3.83 18.44
N ARG A 68 8.91 4.94 19.03
CA ARG A 68 7.54 5.44 18.84
C ARG A 68 7.35 5.91 17.40
N LEU A 69 6.40 5.30 16.71
CA LEU A 69 5.97 5.69 15.36
C LEU A 69 4.76 6.63 15.44
N PRO A 70 4.53 7.47 14.41
CA PRO A 70 3.25 8.14 14.24
C PRO A 70 2.12 7.10 14.06
N GLU A 71 0.88 7.48 14.38
CA GLU A 71 -0.28 6.60 14.22
C GLU A 71 -0.46 6.12 12.78
N ARG A 72 -0.14 7.01 11.84
CA ARG A 72 -0.06 6.78 10.39
C ARG A 72 0.81 7.85 9.76
N TRP A 73 1.32 7.60 8.57
CA TRP A 73 2.09 8.57 7.79
C TRP A 73 1.74 8.47 6.30
N GLU A 74 2.18 9.47 5.55
CA GLU A 74 1.93 9.59 4.10
C GLU A 74 3.05 8.93 3.31
N VAL A 75 2.67 8.26 2.21
CA VAL A 75 3.59 7.85 1.14
C VAL A 75 3.01 8.26 -0.21
N GLN A 76 3.90 8.60 -1.15
CA GLN A 76 3.54 9.12 -2.46
C GLN A 76 3.94 8.17 -3.59
N TYR A 77 3.01 8.00 -4.53
CA TYR A 77 3.26 7.41 -5.84
C TYR A 77 2.75 8.35 -6.92
N ARG A 78 3.66 8.95 -7.69
CA ARG A 78 3.31 9.96 -8.70
C ARG A 78 2.42 11.06 -8.09
N GLY A 79 1.23 11.30 -8.63
CA GLY A 79 0.28 12.28 -8.11
C GLY A 79 -0.66 11.76 -7.01
N LEU A 80 -0.49 10.52 -6.54
CA LEU A 80 -1.34 9.91 -5.51
C LEU A 80 -0.63 9.87 -4.17
N ARG A 81 -1.40 10.04 -3.10
CA ARG A 81 -0.93 9.99 -1.72
C ARG A 81 -1.77 9.01 -0.92
N PHE A 82 -1.10 8.24 -0.06
CA PHE A 82 -1.73 7.19 0.74
C PHE A 82 -1.28 7.28 2.18
N PHE A 83 -2.22 7.08 3.11
CA PHE A 83 -1.88 6.78 4.49
C PHE A 83 -1.49 5.32 4.64
N VAL A 84 -0.37 5.09 5.30
CA VAL A 84 0.11 3.76 5.72
C VAL A 84 0.34 3.74 7.23
N ARG A 85 0.22 2.55 7.82
CA ARG A 85 0.53 2.29 9.23
C ARG A 85 0.69 0.80 9.49
N PRO A 86 1.47 0.39 10.51
CA PRO A 86 1.39 -0.94 11.09
C PRO A 86 -0.04 -1.24 11.50
N THR A 87 -0.54 -2.42 11.15
CA THR A 87 -1.87 -2.88 11.55
C THR A 87 -1.75 -4.05 12.52
N GLY A 88 -2.87 -4.60 13.00
CA GLY A 88 -2.85 -5.86 13.75
C GLY A 88 -2.34 -7.07 12.95
N PHE A 89 -2.10 -6.89 11.64
CA PHE A 89 -1.51 -7.89 10.76
C PHE A 89 -0.23 -7.34 10.12
N LYS A 90 0.44 -8.19 9.34
CA LYS A 90 1.67 -7.83 8.61
C LYS A 90 1.51 -6.72 7.57
N HIS A 91 0.30 -6.38 7.14
CA HIS A 91 0.11 -5.37 6.08
C HIS A 91 0.18 -3.94 6.63
N THR A 92 0.59 -3.00 5.78
CA THR A 92 0.77 -1.58 6.12
C THR A 92 -0.35 -0.67 5.61
N GLY A 93 -1.38 -1.25 4.95
CA GLY A 93 -2.44 -0.47 4.31
C GLY A 93 -2.21 -0.20 2.82
N LEU A 94 -1.14 -0.71 2.22
CA LEU A 94 -0.86 -0.55 0.79
C LEU A 94 -0.05 -1.74 0.25
N PHE A 95 -0.21 -2.02 -1.05
CA PHE A 95 0.55 -3.03 -1.79
C PHE A 95 1.34 -2.32 -2.90
N PRO A 96 2.57 -1.84 -2.64
CA PRO A 96 3.33 -1.00 -3.56
C PRO A 96 3.60 -1.65 -4.91
N GLU A 97 3.71 -2.98 -4.94
CA GLU A 97 3.89 -3.78 -6.15
C GLU A 97 2.70 -3.64 -7.14
N GLN A 98 1.50 -3.33 -6.64
CA GLN A 98 0.32 -3.12 -7.49
C GLN A 98 0.39 -1.83 -8.29
N ALA A 99 1.34 -0.93 -8.01
CA ALA A 99 1.49 0.33 -8.73
C ALA A 99 1.78 0.13 -10.23
N ALA A 100 2.41 -0.99 -10.61
CA ALA A 100 2.57 -1.36 -12.01
C ALA A 100 1.20 -1.59 -12.71
N ASN A 101 0.24 -2.20 -12.00
CA ASN A 101 -1.12 -2.37 -12.50
C ASN A 101 -1.89 -1.05 -12.53
N TRP A 102 -1.63 -0.15 -11.57
CA TRP A 102 -2.22 1.18 -11.55
C TRP A 102 -1.80 1.98 -12.77
N ASP A 103 -0.50 2.00 -13.09
CA ASP A 103 0.03 2.69 -14.26
C ASP A 103 -0.52 2.12 -15.56
N TRP A 104 -0.62 0.79 -15.66
CA TRP A 104 -1.25 0.12 -16.80
C TRP A 104 -2.71 0.53 -16.98
N MET A 105 -3.52 0.49 -15.92
CA MET A 105 -4.92 0.93 -15.96
C MET A 105 -5.04 2.41 -16.34
N GLN A 106 -4.19 3.30 -15.79
CA GLN A 106 -4.18 4.71 -16.17
C GLN A 106 -3.89 4.91 -17.66
N GLY A 107 -2.93 4.15 -18.22
CA GLY A 107 -2.62 4.20 -19.65
C GLY A 107 -3.84 3.88 -20.54
N LEU A 108 -4.59 2.84 -20.17
CA LEU A 108 -5.82 2.47 -20.88
C LEU A 108 -6.94 3.52 -20.73
N LEU A 109 -7.08 4.09 -19.54
CA LEU A 109 -8.18 5.01 -19.21
C LEU A 109 -7.99 6.41 -19.79
N ARG A 110 -6.74 6.88 -19.98
CA ARG A 110 -6.47 8.17 -20.65
C ARG A 110 -7.01 8.23 -22.08
N GLN A 111 -7.19 7.08 -22.73
CA GLN A 111 -7.79 6.97 -24.07
C GLN A 111 -9.32 6.78 -24.03
N ARG A 112 -9.93 6.72 -22.83
CA ARG A 112 -11.34 6.39 -22.60
C ARG A 112 -11.95 7.34 -21.57
N PRO A 113 -12.14 8.63 -21.90
CA PRO A 113 -12.70 9.60 -20.97
C PRO A 113 -14.08 9.15 -20.47
N ASN A 114 -14.36 9.40 -19.19
CA ASN A 114 -15.62 9.01 -18.52
C ASN A 114 -15.88 7.49 -18.43
N ALA A 115 -14.85 6.65 -18.60
CA ALA A 115 -14.99 5.21 -18.40
C ALA A 115 -15.52 4.89 -17.00
N ARG A 116 -16.32 3.83 -16.91
CA ARG A 116 -16.85 3.31 -15.64
C ARG A 116 -16.07 2.08 -15.22
N VAL A 117 -15.49 2.10 -14.04
CA VAL A 117 -14.65 1.01 -13.51
C VAL A 117 -15.32 0.44 -12.26
N LEU A 118 -15.43 -0.88 -12.19
CA LEU A 118 -15.82 -1.59 -10.97
C LEU A 118 -14.54 -2.17 -10.34
N ASN A 119 -14.22 -1.75 -9.13
CA ASN A 119 -13.11 -2.28 -8.36
C ASN A 119 -13.65 -3.12 -7.19
N LEU A 120 -13.46 -4.43 -7.26
CA LEU A 120 -13.88 -5.40 -6.23
C LEU A 120 -12.71 -5.72 -5.31
N PHE A 121 -12.99 -5.99 -4.03
CA PHE A 121 -11.95 -6.21 -2.99
C PHE A 121 -10.96 -5.05 -2.95
N ALA A 122 -11.52 -3.84 -3.01
CA ALA A 122 -10.77 -2.64 -3.35
C ALA A 122 -9.89 -2.10 -2.22
N TYR A 123 -10.01 -2.67 -1.01
CA TYR A 123 -9.14 -2.41 0.14
C TYR A 123 -9.05 -0.90 0.45
N THR A 124 -7.84 -0.38 0.69
CA THR A 124 -7.57 1.03 0.97
C THR A 124 -7.56 1.92 -0.28
N GLY A 125 -7.97 1.39 -1.44
CA GLY A 125 -8.33 2.19 -2.62
C GLY A 125 -7.21 2.50 -3.61
N GLY A 126 -6.03 1.86 -3.55
CA GLY A 126 -4.91 2.11 -4.48
C GLY A 126 -5.34 2.17 -5.96
N ALA A 127 -5.94 1.09 -6.45
CA ALA A 127 -6.45 1.01 -7.84
C ALA A 127 -7.62 1.98 -8.09
N THR A 128 -8.50 2.18 -7.11
CA THR A 128 -9.63 3.12 -7.22
C THR A 128 -9.13 4.53 -7.49
N LEU A 129 -8.19 5.01 -6.67
CA LEU A 129 -7.60 6.33 -6.79
C LEU A 129 -6.83 6.49 -8.10
N ALA A 130 -6.09 5.46 -8.52
CA ALA A 130 -5.38 5.49 -9.79
C ALA A 130 -6.32 5.64 -10.99
N CYS A 131 -7.41 4.89 -11.03
CA CYS A 131 -8.41 5.01 -12.09
C CYS A 131 -9.13 6.37 -12.05
N MET A 132 -9.46 6.88 -10.86
CA MET A 132 -10.07 8.22 -10.68
C MET A 132 -9.14 9.33 -11.18
N GLN A 133 -7.84 9.26 -10.87
CA GLN A 133 -6.84 10.23 -11.34
C GLN A 133 -6.74 10.25 -12.88
N ALA A 134 -7.01 9.13 -13.54
CA ALA A 134 -7.09 9.06 -15.00
C ALA A 134 -8.44 9.53 -15.58
N GLY A 135 -9.35 10.05 -14.74
CA GLY A 135 -10.65 10.58 -15.18
C GLY A 135 -11.78 9.56 -15.26
N ALA A 136 -11.61 8.35 -14.69
CA ALA A 136 -12.67 7.35 -14.66
C ALA A 136 -13.65 7.57 -13.50
N HIS A 137 -14.90 7.16 -13.71
CA HIS A 137 -15.89 6.99 -12.65
C HIS A 137 -15.73 5.60 -12.04
N VAL A 138 -15.40 5.52 -10.74
CA VAL A 138 -15.07 4.24 -10.11
C VAL A 138 -16.11 3.86 -9.05
N THR A 139 -16.69 2.67 -9.20
CA THR A 139 -17.43 2.00 -8.14
C THR A 139 -16.43 1.19 -7.31
N HIS A 140 -16.19 1.63 -6.08
CA HIS A 140 -15.33 0.96 -5.11
C HIS A 140 -16.16 0.01 -4.24
N VAL A 141 -15.79 -1.27 -4.20
CA VAL A 141 -16.49 -2.29 -3.40
C VAL A 141 -15.50 -2.99 -2.47
N ASP A 142 -15.76 -2.88 -1.17
CA ASP A 142 -15.08 -3.64 -0.13
C ASP A 142 -16.09 -3.95 0.98
N ALA A 143 -15.99 -5.16 1.56
CA ALA A 143 -16.91 -5.59 2.61
C ALA A 143 -16.57 -4.96 3.98
N ALA A 144 -15.32 -4.53 4.18
CA ALA A 144 -14.87 -3.97 5.43
C ALA A 144 -15.13 -2.45 5.48
N LYS A 145 -16.03 -2.02 6.38
CA LYS A 145 -16.31 -0.59 6.64
C LYS A 145 -15.04 0.21 6.93
N GLY A 146 -14.08 -0.38 7.66
CA GLY A 146 -12.79 0.26 7.93
C GLY A 146 -11.96 0.52 6.68
N MET A 147 -11.98 -0.40 5.70
CA MET A 147 -11.21 -0.26 4.45
C MET A 147 -11.86 0.77 3.54
N THR A 148 -13.19 0.76 3.41
CA THR A 148 -13.90 1.79 2.65
C THR A 148 -13.71 3.19 3.24
N GLN A 149 -13.64 3.32 4.57
CA GLN A 149 -13.32 4.58 5.24
C GLN A 149 -11.88 5.03 4.96
N TRP A 150 -10.91 4.12 5.06
CA TRP A 150 -9.51 4.42 4.73
C TRP A 150 -9.34 4.82 3.26
N ALA A 151 -10.05 4.16 2.34
CA ALA A 151 -10.06 4.54 0.93
C ALA A 151 -10.59 5.97 0.69
N ARG A 152 -11.60 6.41 1.46
CA ARG A 152 -12.10 7.80 1.42
C ARG A 152 -11.04 8.78 1.92
N GLU A 153 -10.35 8.45 3.00
CA GLU A 153 -9.27 9.28 3.53
C GLU A 153 -8.11 9.40 2.54
N ASN A 154 -7.74 8.31 1.86
CA ASN A 154 -6.74 8.33 0.81
C ASN A 154 -7.20 9.17 -0.40
N ARG A 155 -8.48 9.09 -0.78
CA ARG A 155 -9.06 9.91 -1.86
C ARG A 155 -8.91 11.40 -1.53
N ASP A 156 -9.32 11.78 -0.33
CA ASP A 156 -9.28 13.16 0.15
C ASP A 156 -7.83 13.64 0.23
N LEU A 157 -6.92 12.79 0.73
CA LEU A 157 -5.48 13.04 0.76
C LEU A 157 -4.89 13.25 -0.64
N SER A 158 -5.36 12.48 -1.63
CA SER A 158 -4.99 12.62 -3.05
C SER A 158 -5.74 13.75 -3.76
N ARG A 159 -6.59 14.51 -3.06
CA ARG A 159 -7.39 15.63 -3.58
C ARG A 159 -8.26 15.24 -4.79
N LEU A 160 -8.71 13.99 -4.83
CA LEU A 160 -9.56 13.51 -5.91
C LEU A 160 -11.03 13.83 -5.60
N PRO A 161 -11.80 14.31 -6.59
CA PRO A 161 -13.19 14.68 -6.36
C PRO A 161 -14.04 13.46 -6.01
N GLU A 162 -15.07 13.68 -5.20
CA GLU A 162 -16.11 12.68 -5.01
C GLU A 162 -16.94 12.56 -6.30
N THR A 163 -16.77 11.46 -7.03
CA THR A 163 -17.63 11.17 -8.17
C THR A 163 -18.95 10.59 -7.65
N GLY A 164 -20.02 11.36 -7.80
CA GLY A 164 -21.24 11.21 -7.02
C GLY A 164 -22.04 9.91 -7.15
N ARG A 165 -22.80 9.71 -6.06
CA ARG A 165 -23.97 8.85 -5.81
C ARG A 165 -23.71 7.36 -5.50
N ARG A 166 -23.70 7.12 -4.18
CA ARG A 166 -24.06 5.87 -3.50
C ARG A 166 -24.99 4.98 -4.34
N LEU A 167 -24.59 3.73 -4.55
CA LEU A 167 -25.55 2.63 -4.45
C LEU A 167 -26.00 2.61 -2.99
N ARG A 168 -27.31 2.79 -2.80
CA ARG A 168 -27.97 2.73 -1.50
C ARG A 168 -27.79 1.35 -0.88
#